data_AF-A0A4Q1L308-F1
#
_entry.id   AF-A0A4Q1L308-F1
#
_cell.length_a   1.000
_cell.length_b   1.000
_cell.length_c   1.000
_cell.angle_alpha   90.00
_cell.angle_beta   90.00
_cell.angle_gamma   90.00
#
_symmetry.space_group_name_H-M   'P 1'
#
loop_
_entity.id
_entity.type
_entity.pdbx_description
1 polymer ?
#
loop_
_entity_poly.entity_id
_entity_poly.type
_entity_poly.pdbx_seq_one_letter_code
_entity_poly.pdbx_strand_id
1 'polypeptide(L)'
;MTVSPRGELHHVELWVEDLDAAESSWAWLLDELGYTRFQTWASGQSWLRGATYIVLEASPAARAARHDRLRPGLNHLAFSGGRRTEVDDLVTRAAEHGWSLMFADAHPYAGGPQHYAAYLENADGFEVEIVAADD
;
A
#
# COMPACT_ATOMS: atom_id res chain seq x y z
N MET A 1 -3.95 -13.87 -29.51
CA MET A 1 -2.84 -14.53 -28.79
C MET A 1 -2.83 -13.96 -27.40
N THR A 2 -3.01 -14.78 -26.37
CA THR A 2 -2.84 -14.33 -24.98
C THR A 2 -1.35 -14.08 -24.75
N VAL A 3 -1.00 -12.87 -24.30
CA VAL A 3 0.37 -12.54 -23.90
C VAL A 3 0.74 -13.45 -22.72
N SER A 4 1.96 -13.97 -22.70
CA SER A 4 2.47 -14.79 -21.59
C SER A 4 2.68 -13.90 -20.36
N PRO A 5 2.25 -14.31 -19.14
CA PRO A 5 2.41 -13.50 -17.92
C PRO A 5 3.84 -13.51 -17.37
N ARG A 6 4.80 -14.08 -18.10
CA ARG A 6 6.20 -14.16 -17.68
C ARG A 6 6.77 -12.75 -17.47
N GLY A 7 7.14 -12.45 -16.23
CA GLY A 7 7.77 -11.19 -15.84
C GLY A 7 6.83 -10.21 -15.14
N GLU A 8 5.53 -10.51 -15.08
CA GLU A 8 4.59 -9.76 -14.24
C GLU A 8 4.85 -10.03 -12.75
N LEU A 9 4.53 -9.04 -11.92
CA LEU A 9 4.60 -9.19 -10.48
C LEU A 9 3.49 -10.14 -10.02
N HIS A 10 3.87 -11.31 -9.51
CA HIS A 10 2.90 -12.28 -9.03
C HIS A 10 2.35 -11.90 -7.64
N HIS A 11 3.22 -11.51 -6.72
CA HIS A 11 2.83 -11.01 -5.41
C HIS A 11 3.93 -10.20 -4.75
N VAL A 12 3.55 -9.46 -3.71
CA VAL A 12 4.46 -8.80 -2.77
C VAL A 12 4.09 -9.27 -1.37
N GLU A 13 5.09 -9.64 -0.58
CA GLU A 13 4.92 -9.99 0.83
C GLU A 13 5.57 -8.94 1.72
N LEU A 14 4.79 -8.42 2.66
CA LEU A 14 5.19 -7.44 3.64
C LEU A 14 5.22 -8.13 5.01
N TRP A 15 6.39 -8.14 5.64
CA TRP A 15 6.51 -8.61 7.01
C TRP A 15 6.11 -7.51 7.98
N VAL A 16 5.21 -7.84 8.89
CA VAL A 16 4.64 -6.93 9.88
C VAL A 16 4.90 -7.48 11.28
N GLU A 17 4.99 -6.60 12.28
CA GLU A 17 5.20 -7.02 13.67
C GLU A 17 3.92 -7.54 14.32
N ASP A 18 2.82 -6.80 14.12
CA ASP A 18 1.49 -7.13 14.64
C ASP A 18 0.53 -7.29 13.45
N LEU A 19 0.11 -8.53 13.19
CA LEU A 19 -0.78 -8.82 12.07
C LEU A 19 -2.14 -8.14 12.25
N ASP A 20 -2.74 -8.16 13.43
CA ASP A 20 -4.09 -7.62 13.63
C ASP A 20 -4.11 -6.09 13.43
N ALA A 21 -3.07 -5.40 13.91
CA ALA A 21 -2.90 -3.97 13.69
C ALA A 21 -2.65 -3.65 12.21
N ALA A 22 -1.76 -4.40 11.55
CA ALA A 22 -1.45 -4.21 10.15
C ALA A 22 -2.67 -4.49 9.26
N GLU A 23 -3.42 -5.56 9.52
CA GLU A 23 -4.64 -5.89 8.79
C GLU A 23 -5.66 -4.75 8.88
N SER A 24 -5.83 -4.14 10.06
CA SER A 24 -6.79 -3.04 10.24
C SER A 24 -6.48 -1.83 9.35
N SER A 25 -5.20 -1.48 9.22
CA SER A 25 -4.73 -0.34 8.42
C SER A 25 -4.69 -0.66 6.92
N TRP A 26 -4.13 -1.81 6.54
CA TRP A 26 -3.99 -2.22 5.15
C TRP A 26 -5.29 -2.70 4.52
N ALA A 27 -6.18 -3.39 5.26
CA ALA A 27 -7.45 -3.84 4.70
C ALA A 27 -8.28 -2.66 4.19
N TRP A 28 -8.35 -1.57 4.95
CA TRP A 28 -9.05 -0.36 4.51
C TRP A 28 -8.51 0.14 3.17
N LEU A 29 -7.20 0.39 3.10
CA LEU A 29 -6.58 0.94 1.90
C LEU A 29 -6.77 0.01 0.69
N LEU A 30 -6.51 -1.29 0.88
CA LEU A 30 -6.61 -2.28 -0.19
C LEU A 30 -8.06 -2.48 -0.66
N ASP A 31 -9.03 -2.46 0.25
CA ASP A 31 -10.46 -2.56 -0.08
C ASP A 31 -10.91 -1.32 -0.89
N GLU A 32 -10.49 -0.09 -0.51
CA GLU A 32 -10.79 1.13 -1.28
C GLU A 32 -10.15 1.13 -2.68
N LEU A 33 -8.97 0.53 -2.82
CA LEU A 33 -8.31 0.30 -4.11
C LEU A 33 -8.90 -0.88 -4.90
N GLY A 34 -9.93 -1.53 -4.37
CA GLY A 34 -10.66 -2.62 -5.02
C GLY A 34 -9.90 -3.95 -5.06
N TYR A 35 -9.01 -4.18 -4.09
CA TYR A 35 -8.54 -5.53 -3.79
C TYR A 35 -9.61 -6.28 -2.98
N THR A 36 -9.49 -7.60 -2.95
CA THR A 36 -10.37 -8.47 -2.15
C THR A 36 -9.54 -9.45 -1.33
N ARG A 37 -9.93 -9.72 -0.09
CA ARG A 37 -9.31 -10.78 0.73
C ARG A 37 -9.27 -12.09 -0.06
N PHE A 38 -8.12 -12.78 -0.03
CA PHE A 38 -7.86 -13.95 -0.86
C PHE A 38 -7.52 -15.20 -0.03
N GLN A 39 -6.41 -15.21 0.71
CA GLN A 39 -6.00 -16.35 1.54
C GLN A 39 -5.71 -15.91 2.97
N THR A 40 -6.02 -16.76 3.94
CA THR A 40 -5.84 -16.49 5.38
C THR A 40 -5.20 -17.70 6.04
N TRP A 41 -4.24 -17.46 6.93
CA TRP A 41 -3.62 -18.46 7.79
C TRP A 41 -3.26 -17.84 9.14
N ALA A 42 -2.76 -18.64 10.07
CA ALA A 42 -2.54 -18.23 11.46
C ALA A 42 -1.60 -17.03 11.64
N SER A 43 -0.72 -16.76 10.67
CA SER A 43 0.27 -15.70 10.73
C SER A 43 0.23 -14.76 9.53
N GLY A 44 -0.83 -14.80 8.71
CA GLY A 44 -0.91 -13.92 7.56
C GLY A 44 -2.22 -13.94 6.79
N GLN A 45 -2.36 -12.94 5.94
CA GLN A 45 -3.53 -12.67 5.11
C GLN A 45 -3.08 -12.06 3.79
N SER A 46 -3.78 -12.38 2.71
CA SER A 46 -3.54 -11.81 1.39
C SER A 46 -4.75 -11.14 0.76
N TRP A 47 -4.49 -10.19 -0.14
CA TRP A 47 -5.47 -9.43 -0.90
C TRP A 47 -5.14 -9.50 -2.38
N LEU A 48 -6.10 -9.88 -3.22
CA LEU A 48 -5.93 -10.07 -4.66
C LEU A 48 -6.62 -8.95 -5.45
N ARG A 49 -5.91 -8.46 -6.48
CA ARG A 49 -6.47 -7.63 -7.56
C ARG A 49 -5.89 -8.05 -8.90
N GLY A 50 -6.76 -8.47 -9.82
CA GLY A 50 -6.31 -9.02 -11.10
C GLY A 50 -5.46 -10.27 -10.90
N ALA A 51 -4.20 -10.24 -11.36
CA ALA A 51 -3.27 -11.36 -11.26
C ALA A 51 -2.25 -11.21 -10.11
N THR A 52 -2.23 -10.07 -9.41
CA THR A 52 -1.25 -9.75 -8.36
C THR A 52 -1.93 -9.69 -6.99
N TYR A 53 -1.29 -10.25 -5.97
CA TYR A 53 -1.76 -10.13 -4.59
C TYR A 53 -0.69 -9.56 -3.65
N ILE A 54 -1.16 -8.88 -2.60
CA ILE A 54 -0.34 -8.40 -1.49
C ILE A 54 -0.55 -9.33 -0.30
N VAL A 55 0.52 -9.72 0.36
CA VAL A 55 0.54 -10.54 1.57
C VAL A 55 1.03 -9.70 2.74
N LEU A 56 0.34 -9.79 3.88
CA LEU A 56 0.86 -9.37 5.17
C LEU A 56 1.18 -10.62 5.99
N GLU A 57 2.38 -10.71 6.54
CA GLU A 57 2.81 -11.85 7.36
C GLU A 57 3.52 -11.39 8.65
N ALA A 58 3.06 -11.89 9.80
CA ALA A 58 3.78 -11.81 11.06
C ALA A 58 4.71 -13.02 11.22
N SER A 59 5.90 -12.94 10.62
CA SER A 59 6.84 -14.07 10.54
C SER A 59 7.70 -14.19 11.81
N PRO A 60 7.86 -15.39 12.42
CA PRO A 60 8.78 -15.59 13.53
C PRO A 60 10.26 -15.42 13.12
N ALA A 61 10.55 -15.38 11.82
CA ALA A 61 11.87 -15.10 11.28
C ALA A 61 12.18 -13.60 11.16
N ALA A 62 11.19 -12.72 11.38
CA ALA A 62 11.38 -11.27 11.38
C ALA A 62 12.39 -10.88 12.46
N ARG A 63 13.35 -10.03 12.08
CA ARG A 63 14.47 -9.63 12.96
C ARG A 63 14.37 -8.20 13.47
N ALA A 64 13.42 -7.43 12.95
CA ALA A 64 13.17 -6.05 13.32
C ALA A 64 11.68 -5.89 13.57
N ALA A 65 11.35 -5.03 14.55
CA ALA A 65 9.99 -4.69 14.93
C ALA A 65 9.30 -3.86 13.85
N ARG A 66 9.86 -2.70 13.50
CA ARG A 66 9.25 -1.77 12.51
C ARG A 66 9.97 -1.77 11.17
N HIS A 67 9.23 -1.56 10.09
CA HIS A 67 9.82 -1.25 8.78
C HIS A 67 10.48 0.15 8.81
N ASP A 68 11.68 0.23 8.25
CA ASP A 68 12.43 1.47 8.10
C ASP A 68 12.69 1.68 6.61
N ARG A 69 11.78 2.41 5.96
CA ARG A 69 11.81 2.66 4.51
C ARG A 69 13.07 3.36 4.02
N LEU A 70 13.87 3.95 4.92
CA LEU A 70 15.13 4.63 4.56
C LEU A 70 16.33 3.68 4.52
N ARG A 71 16.17 2.42 4.95
CA ARG A 71 17.20 1.38 4.79
C ARG A 71 17.12 0.73 3.41
N PRO A 72 18.22 0.13 2.90
CA PRO A 72 18.16 -0.71 1.71
C PRO A 72 17.10 -1.80 1.86
N GLY A 73 16.17 -1.87 0.90
CA GLY A 73 15.00 -2.74 0.96
C GLY A 73 13.83 -2.12 0.21
N LEU A 74 12.60 -2.47 0.63
CA LEU A 74 11.39 -1.78 0.18
C LEU A 74 11.39 -0.34 0.70
N ASN A 75 11.06 0.62 -0.15
CA ASN A 75 10.90 2.02 0.25
C ASN A 75 9.41 2.40 0.28
N HIS A 76 8.70 2.19 -0.81
CA HIS A 76 7.25 2.39 -0.89
C HIS A 76 6.63 1.46 -1.94
N LEU A 77 5.30 1.34 -1.89
CA LEU A 77 4.48 0.75 -2.95
C LEU A 77 3.60 1.83 -3.58
N ALA A 78 3.64 1.94 -4.91
CA ALA A 78 2.79 2.87 -5.65
C ALA A 78 1.58 2.15 -6.25
N PHE A 79 0.39 2.74 -6.11
CA PHE A 79 -0.87 2.24 -6.62
C PHE A 79 -1.53 3.29 -7.53
N SER A 80 -2.24 2.83 -8.55
CA SER A 80 -3.14 3.68 -9.31
C SER A 80 -4.41 3.95 -8.50
N GLY A 81 -4.67 5.22 -8.19
CA GLY A 81 -5.81 5.69 -7.38
C GLY A 81 -7.05 6.10 -8.16
N GLY A 82 -7.01 6.06 -9.50
CA GLY A 82 -8.14 6.51 -10.32
C GLY A 82 -8.15 8.03 -10.50
N ARG A 83 -9.32 8.66 -10.41
CA ARG A 83 -9.48 10.11 -10.59
C ARG A 83 -8.87 10.86 -9.42
N ARG A 84 -8.49 12.13 -9.64
CA ARG A 84 -7.97 13.02 -8.59
C ARG A 84 -8.88 13.09 -7.36
N THR A 85 -10.20 13.17 -7.57
CA THR A 85 -11.18 13.18 -6.46
C THR A 85 -11.16 11.89 -5.63
N GLU A 86 -10.85 10.74 -6.23
CA GLU A 86 -10.76 9.47 -5.52
C GLU A 86 -9.49 9.42 -4.65
N VAL A 87 -8.40 10.03 -5.13
CA VAL A 87 -7.19 10.25 -4.32
C VAL A 87 -7.46 11.22 -3.16
N ASP A 88 -8.18 12.33 -3.40
CA ASP A 88 -8.55 13.29 -2.35
C ASP A 88 -9.44 12.66 -1.26
N ASP A 89 -10.40 11.81 -1.66
CA ASP A 89 -11.29 11.10 -0.74
C ASP A 89 -10.50 10.13 0.16
N LEU A 90 -9.50 9.42 -0.41
CA LEU A 90 -8.58 8.56 0.35
C LEU A 90 -7.79 9.38 1.38
N VAL A 91 -7.22 10.51 0.98
CA VAL A 91 -6.44 11.39 1.87
C VAL A 91 -7.29 11.89 3.03
N THR A 92 -8.54 12.26 2.77
CA THR A 92 -9.46 12.79 3.80
C THR A 92 -9.75 11.75 4.89
N ARG A 93 -9.82 10.46 4.54
CA ARG A 93 -10.14 9.36 5.45
C ARG A 93 -8.91 8.67 6.04
N ALA A 94 -7.72 8.89 5.47
CA ALA A 94 -6.48 8.18 5.82
C ALA A 94 -6.19 8.14 7.33
N ALA A 95 -6.32 9.29 8.02
CA ALA A 95 -6.00 9.40 9.45
C ALA A 95 -6.89 8.51 10.33
N GLU A 96 -8.16 8.31 9.96
CA GLU A 96 -9.10 7.45 10.70
C GLU A 96 -8.72 5.96 10.59
N HIS A 97 -7.91 5.61 9.59
CA HIS A 97 -7.50 4.25 9.27
C HIS A 97 -6.00 4.01 9.49
N GLY A 98 -5.35 4.85 10.30
CA GLY A 98 -3.96 4.66 10.71
C GLY A 98 -2.91 5.07 9.68
N TRP A 99 -3.30 5.87 8.67
CA TRP A 99 -2.41 6.42 7.66
C TRP A 99 -2.22 7.92 7.85
N SER A 100 -0.99 8.40 7.75
CA SER A 100 -0.64 9.81 7.87
C SER A 100 -0.19 10.37 6.52
N LEU A 101 -0.73 11.53 6.13
CA LEU A 101 -0.30 12.23 4.92
C LEU A 101 1.15 12.73 5.07
N MET A 102 2.00 12.32 4.14
CA MET A 102 3.37 12.79 4.02
C MET A 102 3.44 14.01 3.08
N PHE A 103 4.47 14.83 3.28
CA PHE A 103 4.77 15.98 2.41
C PHE A 103 3.59 16.95 2.23
N ALA A 104 2.83 17.22 3.29
CA ALA A 104 1.59 18.00 3.24
C ALA A 104 1.76 19.39 2.58
N ASP A 105 2.89 20.05 2.77
CA ASP A 105 3.19 21.36 2.15
C ASP A 105 3.30 21.31 0.62
N ALA A 106 3.57 20.13 0.06
CA ALA A 106 3.73 19.89 -1.38
C ALA A 106 2.62 19.01 -1.97
N HIS A 107 1.71 18.48 -1.16
CA HIS A 107 0.58 17.67 -1.64
C HIS A 107 -0.38 18.53 -2.51
N PRO A 108 -0.89 18.03 -3.65
CA PRO A 108 -0.74 16.68 -4.23
C PRO A 108 0.40 16.52 -5.25
N TYR A 109 1.40 17.40 -5.25
CA TYR A 109 2.47 17.44 -6.25
C TYR A 109 3.88 17.21 -5.67
N ALA A 110 3.98 16.43 -4.58
CA ALA A 110 5.27 16.13 -3.94
C ALA A 110 6.23 15.35 -4.87
N GLY A 111 5.70 14.58 -5.81
CA GLY A 111 6.47 13.91 -6.87
C GLY A 111 6.81 14.79 -8.08
N GLY A 112 6.33 16.04 -8.11
CA GLY A 112 6.57 17.02 -9.15
C GLY A 112 5.30 17.62 -9.77
N PRO A 113 5.41 18.73 -10.54
CA PRO A 113 4.26 19.52 -11.00
C PRO A 113 3.26 18.80 -11.92
N GLN A 114 3.66 17.67 -12.51
CA GLN A 114 2.82 16.85 -13.41
C GLN A 114 2.41 15.53 -12.77
N HIS A 115 2.69 15.35 -11.48
CA HIS A 115 2.48 14.09 -10.78
C HIS A 115 1.50 14.30 -9.64
N TYR A 116 0.23 14.02 -9.89
CA TYR A 116 -0.82 14.16 -8.90
C TYR A 116 -0.90 12.89 -8.05
N ALA A 117 -0.37 12.94 -6.82
CA ALA A 117 -0.33 11.79 -5.92
C ALA A 117 -0.44 12.16 -4.44
N ALA A 118 -0.95 11.21 -3.67
CA ALA A 118 -0.85 11.19 -2.21
C ALA A 118 0.26 10.24 -1.77
N TYR A 119 1.10 10.69 -0.84
CA TYR A 119 2.06 9.82 -0.15
C TYR A 119 1.56 9.63 1.28
N LEU A 120 1.33 8.39 1.70
CA LEU A 120 0.81 8.06 3.03
C LEU A 120 1.78 7.12 3.73
N GLU A 121 2.04 7.35 5.03
CA GLU A 121 2.80 6.43 5.88
C GLU A 121 1.89 5.85 6.98
N ASN A 122 1.96 4.54 7.22
CA ASN A 122 1.25 3.91 8.33
C ASN A 122 2.11 3.80 9.61
N ALA A 123 1.50 3.36 10.71
CA ALA A 123 2.20 3.17 11.99
C ALA A 123 3.40 2.22 11.90
N ASP A 124 3.35 1.21 11.02
CA ASP A 124 4.40 0.20 10.81
C ASP A 124 5.57 0.71 9.96
N GLY A 125 5.47 1.92 9.40
CA GLY A 125 6.53 2.57 8.62
C GLY A 125 6.52 2.27 7.14
N PHE A 126 5.46 1.65 6.63
CA PHE A 126 5.26 1.48 5.20
C PHE A 126 4.74 2.77 4.60
N GLU A 127 5.38 3.19 3.52
CA GLU A 127 4.92 4.26 2.67
C GLU A 127 4.16 3.68 1.47
N VAL A 128 3.03 4.29 1.15
CA VAL A 128 2.29 4.06 -0.08
C VAL A 128 2.16 5.37 -0.85
N GLU A 129 2.23 5.26 -2.17
CA GLU A 129 1.96 6.34 -3.09
C GLU A 129 0.68 6.02 -3.86
N ILE A 130 -0.30 6.93 -3.87
CA ILE A 130 -1.56 6.76 -4.59
C ILE A 130 -1.61 7.80 -5.71
N VAL A 131 -1.41 7.34 -6.95
CA VAL A 131 -1.24 8.19 -8.13
C VAL A 131 -2.56 8.30 -8.88
N ALA A 132 -3.03 9.53 -9.13
CA ALA A 132 -4.18 9.75 -9.98
C ALA A 132 -3.84 9.45 -11.45
N ALA A 133 -4.82 8.98 -12.21
CA ALA A 133 -4.73 8.93 -13.67
C ALA A 133 -4.63 10.36 -14.23
N ASP A 134 -3.97 10.48 -15.38
CA ASP A 134 -4.03 11.71 -16.18
C ASP A 134 -5.49 11.95 -16.61
N ASP A 135 -5.93 13.21 -16.54
CA ASP A 135 -7.27 13.65 -16.98
C ASP A 135 -7.43 13.57 -18.51
#